data_AF-J4GNX1-F1
#
_entry.id   AF-J4GNX1-F1
#
_cell.length_a   1.000
_cell.length_b   1.000
_cell.length_c   1.000
_cell.angle_alpha   90.00
_cell.angle_beta   90.00
_cell.angle_gamma   90.00
#
_symmetry.space_group_name_H-M   'P 1'
#
loop_
_entity.id
_entity.type
_entity.pdbx_description
1 polymer ?
#
loop_
_entity_poly.entity_id
_entity_poly.type
_entity_poly.pdbx_seq_one_letter_code
_entity_poly.pdbx_strand_id
1 'polypeptide(L)'
;MSLFEIEAPPLRSHKYDQHEGLHPVCPHFRYCFIINKLSERMPVLNTRIGMGPGPQIPHSVGVGGMMDHQPMLRPSRGSGILPVQLPRKNPELMKLTDEAQSLRADSERLSREMTRISGELQHDYSDFTNSLRPPSDKAIARITQLGAKIVQLSSETRPSARDALVAGCKADAIALHNAFDSAHGTAKLSMERAAKEEVDITYDASQAETKEARARDIIVLLNDLISSQNRELATQRDRINTAMHAAKIAREARDEAQRKLDSAKSGRDLRNAFLGPLGDALDIGGLNSQINAAKGALNDAENNLSTAQQDYKSAEDAVNDARGEVDRINGYLPDLQNLRETFRRERTQFDTLHGKMHDFVNLCLDVAVFFGSLTAQSSPMQFVHTAKGLADMVLKVQGIVESNVKLAGPFLTAPDGLDATLKQIAQSTVPPGPIDELM
;
A
#
# COMPACT_ATOMS: atom_id res chain seq x y z
N MET A 1 -51.89 -24.28 -4.65
CA MET A 1 -50.62 -24.29 -5.40
C MET A 1 -50.67 -23.13 -6.37
N SER A 2 -50.22 -21.96 -5.91
CA SER A 2 -49.99 -20.76 -6.71
C SER A 2 -49.42 -19.69 -5.78
N LEU A 3 -48.49 -18.94 -6.35
CA LEU A 3 -47.85 -17.71 -5.89
C LEU A 3 -48.66 -16.83 -4.92
N PHE A 4 -47.96 -16.23 -3.96
CA PHE A 4 -48.24 -14.86 -3.53
C PHE A 4 -46.93 -14.06 -3.47
N GLU A 5 -46.89 -13.06 -4.33
CA GLU A 5 -45.97 -11.92 -4.35
C GLU A 5 -46.05 -11.13 -3.04
N ILE A 6 -44.92 -10.58 -2.60
CA ILE A 6 -44.90 -9.50 -1.60
C ILE A 6 -44.40 -8.25 -2.32
N GLU A 7 -45.33 -7.31 -2.50
CA GLU A 7 -45.13 -5.97 -3.05
C GLU A 7 -44.22 -5.13 -2.14
N ALA A 8 -43.30 -4.38 -2.75
CA ALA A 8 -42.52 -3.34 -2.09
C ALA A 8 -43.30 -2.01 -2.04
N PRO A 9 -43.29 -1.28 -0.91
CA PRO A 9 -44.00 0.00 -0.82
C PRO A 9 -43.22 1.16 -1.45
N PRO A 10 -43.93 2.23 -1.90
CA PRO A 10 -43.35 3.29 -2.71
C PRO A 10 -42.59 4.34 -1.89
N LEU A 11 -41.49 4.84 -2.47
CA LEU A 11 -40.71 5.97 -1.97
C LEU A 11 -41.52 7.29 -2.13
N ARG A 12 -41.81 7.96 -1.01
CA ARG A 12 -42.24 9.36 -1.00
C ARG A 12 -41.15 10.24 -0.39
N SER A 13 -40.79 11.28 -1.14
CA SER A 13 -39.99 12.42 -0.71
C SER A 13 -40.81 13.34 0.17
N HIS A 14 -40.30 13.74 1.34
CA HIS A 14 -40.52 15.09 1.88
C HIS A 14 -39.52 15.47 2.98
N LYS A 15 -38.87 16.62 2.73
CA LYS A 15 -38.58 17.77 3.60
C LYS A 15 -38.23 17.52 5.08
N TYR A 16 -37.01 17.93 5.40
CA TYR A 16 -36.50 18.24 6.73
C TYR A 16 -37.41 19.24 7.46
N ASP A 17 -37.81 18.90 8.69
CA ASP A 17 -37.92 19.87 9.79
C ASP A 17 -37.74 19.16 11.14
N GLN A 18 -37.22 19.96 12.08
CA GLN A 18 -36.66 19.59 13.38
C GLN A 18 -37.74 19.26 14.41
N HIS A 19 -37.58 18.19 15.20
CA HIS A 19 -37.62 18.13 16.68
C HIS A 19 -37.75 16.68 17.21
N GLU A 20 -36.89 16.37 18.18
CA GLU A 20 -36.97 15.41 19.30
C GLU A 20 -37.44 13.94 19.12
N GLY A 21 -36.63 13.00 19.63
CA GLY A 21 -37.07 11.65 20.00
C GLY A 21 -36.08 10.51 19.71
N LEU A 22 -34.98 10.43 20.46
CA LEU A 22 -34.05 9.29 20.40
C LEU A 22 -34.66 8.06 21.09
N HIS A 23 -35.22 7.14 20.31
CA HIS A 23 -35.39 5.74 20.70
C HIS A 23 -34.10 4.95 20.39
N PRO A 24 -33.58 4.11 21.30
CA PRO A 24 -32.44 3.25 20.99
C PRO A 24 -32.91 2.03 20.18
N VAL A 25 -32.54 1.99 18.91
CA VAL A 25 -32.65 0.81 18.05
C VAL A 25 -31.43 -0.09 18.31
N CYS A 26 -31.69 -1.38 18.56
CA CYS A 26 -30.71 -2.42 18.88
C CYS A 26 -29.51 -2.47 17.89
N PRO A 27 -28.25 -2.48 18.37
CA PRO A 27 -27.05 -2.50 17.53
C PRO A 27 -26.73 -3.87 16.90
N HIS A 28 -27.48 -4.94 17.22
CA HIS A 28 -27.23 -6.29 16.67
C HIS A 28 -27.47 -6.43 15.17
N PHE A 29 -28.28 -5.56 14.54
CA PHE A 29 -28.63 -5.72 13.13
C PHE A 29 -27.61 -5.15 12.13
N ARG A 30 -26.65 -4.31 12.57
CA ARG A 30 -25.62 -3.75 11.66
C ARG A 30 -24.43 -4.67 11.43
N TYR A 31 -24.08 -5.53 12.39
CA TYR A 31 -22.88 -6.37 12.29
C TYR A 31 -23.05 -7.57 11.35
N CYS A 32 -24.26 -8.15 11.25
CA CYS A 32 -24.49 -9.27 10.31
C CYS A 32 -24.45 -8.87 8.83
N PHE A 33 -24.66 -7.58 8.51
CA PHE A 33 -24.73 -7.12 7.11
C PHE A 33 -23.34 -6.84 6.51
N ILE A 34 -22.34 -6.54 7.33
CA ILE A 34 -20.98 -6.21 6.86
C ILE A 34 -20.18 -7.50 6.58
N ILE A 35 -20.36 -8.55 7.38
CA ILE A 35 -19.67 -9.83 7.20
C ILE A 35 -20.15 -10.56 5.93
N ASN A 36 -21.44 -10.47 5.59
CA ASN A 36 -21.99 -11.16 4.42
C ASN A 36 -21.52 -10.54 3.09
N LYS A 37 -21.32 -9.21 3.03
CA LYS A 37 -20.88 -8.52 1.80
C LYS A 37 -19.39 -8.67 1.47
N LEU A 38 -18.56 -9.06 2.44
CA LEU A 38 -17.11 -9.26 2.22
C LEU A 38 -16.78 -10.66 1.68
N SER A 39 -17.64 -11.66 1.88
CA SER A 39 -17.44 -13.00 1.30
C SER A 39 -17.81 -13.10 -0.18
N GLU A 40 -18.62 -12.17 -0.70
CA GLU A 40 -19.11 -12.18 -2.09
C GLU A 40 -18.13 -11.59 -3.13
N ARG A 41 -16.95 -11.10 -2.73
CA ARG A 41 -16.06 -10.30 -3.62
C ARG A 41 -14.66 -10.86 -3.91
N MET A 42 -14.36 -12.12 -3.62
CA MET A 42 -13.08 -12.73 -4.04
C MET A 42 -13.29 -13.88 -5.03
N PRO A 43 -13.00 -13.71 -6.33
CA PRO A 43 -12.92 -14.83 -7.25
C PRO A 43 -11.55 -15.53 -7.10
N VAL A 44 -11.65 -16.81 -6.73
CA VAL A 44 -10.60 -17.83 -6.88
C VAL A 44 -10.26 -17.98 -8.37
N LEU A 45 -8.99 -17.82 -8.73
CA LEU A 45 -8.48 -18.28 -10.02
C LEU A 45 -7.22 -19.13 -9.80
N ASN A 46 -7.42 -20.43 -9.99
CA ASN A 46 -6.39 -21.44 -10.12
C ASN A 46 -6.51 -22.06 -11.53
N THR A 47 -5.42 -22.65 -12.03
CA THR A 47 -5.17 -23.31 -13.34
C THR A 47 -4.75 -22.36 -14.48
N ARG A 48 -3.76 -22.66 -15.34
CA ARG A 48 -3.14 -23.94 -15.71
C ARG A 48 -1.79 -23.71 -16.41
N ILE A 49 -0.86 -24.62 -16.17
CA ILE A 49 0.42 -24.81 -16.87
C ILE A 49 0.16 -25.38 -18.27
N GLY A 50 0.84 -24.85 -19.30
CA GLY A 50 0.81 -25.38 -20.67
C GLY A 50 2.10 -25.02 -21.43
N MET A 51 2.85 -26.05 -21.81
CA MET A 51 4.15 -26.01 -22.49
C MET A 51 4.02 -25.90 -24.03
N GLY A 52 4.86 -25.03 -24.66
CA GLY A 52 5.49 -25.12 -26.00
C GLY A 52 4.62 -25.25 -27.27
N PRO A 53 5.17 -25.12 -28.52
CA PRO A 53 6.54 -24.82 -28.99
C PRO A 53 6.62 -23.51 -29.84
N GLY A 54 7.76 -22.83 -30.05
CA GLY A 54 8.82 -23.14 -31.03
C GLY A 54 8.65 -22.33 -32.35
N PRO A 55 9.63 -21.51 -32.79
CA PRO A 55 9.44 -20.55 -33.89
C PRO A 55 9.58 -21.19 -35.29
N GLN A 56 8.69 -20.81 -36.20
CA GLN A 56 8.77 -21.15 -37.62
C GLN A 56 9.70 -20.19 -38.36
N ILE A 57 10.73 -20.76 -38.99
CA ILE A 57 11.58 -20.13 -40.00
C ILE A 57 10.92 -20.34 -41.37
N PRO A 58 10.84 -19.32 -42.24
CA PRO A 58 10.67 -19.55 -43.67
C PRO A 58 11.99 -19.44 -44.44
N HIS A 59 12.06 -20.31 -45.43
CA HIS A 59 13.18 -20.63 -46.31
C HIS A 59 13.63 -19.51 -47.26
N SER A 60 14.90 -19.65 -47.61
CA SER A 60 15.63 -19.25 -48.81
C SER A 60 14.86 -19.25 -50.13
N VAL A 61 14.97 -18.14 -50.89
CA VAL A 61 14.99 -18.02 -52.37
C VAL A 61 15.66 -16.65 -52.65
N GLY A 62 16.61 -16.42 -53.55
CA GLY A 62 17.22 -17.22 -54.59
C GLY A 62 18.42 -16.45 -55.18
N VAL A 63 19.26 -17.21 -55.89
CA VAL A 63 20.45 -16.77 -56.61
C VAL A 63 20.04 -16.03 -57.89
N GLY A 64 20.69 -14.90 -58.19
CA GLY A 64 20.59 -14.29 -59.52
C GLY A 64 21.36 -12.98 -59.70
N GLY A 65 22.35 -13.00 -60.59
CA GLY A 65 22.65 -11.85 -61.46
C GLY A 65 23.84 -10.97 -61.07
N MET A 66 25.03 -11.36 -61.53
CA MET A 66 26.13 -10.44 -61.82
C MET A 66 25.72 -9.44 -62.90
N MET A 67 25.82 -8.14 -62.64
CA MET A 67 26.17 -7.13 -63.66
C MET A 67 26.92 -5.97 -62.99
N ASP A 68 28.18 -5.83 -63.38
CA ASP A 68 29.04 -4.69 -63.09
C ASP A 68 28.51 -3.44 -63.82
N HIS A 69 28.01 -2.48 -63.05
CA HIS A 69 27.89 -1.09 -63.50
C HIS A 69 28.38 -0.17 -62.38
N GLN A 70 29.55 0.44 -62.59
CA GLN A 70 30.00 1.61 -61.83
C GLN A 70 28.97 2.74 -62.03
N PRO A 71 28.31 3.23 -60.98
CA PRO A 71 27.51 4.43 -61.09
C PRO A 71 28.43 5.65 -60.99
N MET A 72 28.42 6.48 -62.04
CA MET A 72 28.89 7.86 -61.94
C MET A 72 28.11 8.56 -60.84
N LEU A 73 28.82 8.99 -59.79
CA LEU A 73 28.32 9.82 -58.72
C LEU A 73 27.77 11.13 -59.29
N ARG A 74 26.45 11.22 -59.42
CA ARG A 74 25.77 12.52 -59.50
C ARG A 74 25.98 13.24 -58.17
N PRO A 75 26.28 14.55 -58.16
CA PRO A 75 26.24 15.33 -56.94
C PRO A 75 24.81 15.28 -56.40
N SER A 76 24.63 14.57 -55.29
CA SER A 76 23.35 14.52 -54.60
C SER A 76 23.03 15.93 -54.14
N ARG A 77 22.04 16.57 -54.78
CA ARG A 77 21.42 17.79 -54.25
C ARG A 77 21.06 17.52 -52.80
N GLY A 78 21.50 18.42 -51.92
CA GLY A 78 21.47 18.30 -50.47
C GLY A 78 20.26 17.52 -49.96
N SER A 79 20.52 16.31 -49.48
CA SER A 79 19.57 15.61 -48.64
C SER A 79 19.43 16.48 -47.39
N GLY A 80 18.33 17.22 -47.30
CA GLY A 80 17.99 18.01 -46.13
C GLY A 80 17.80 17.08 -44.94
N ILE A 81 18.90 16.77 -44.25
CA ILE A 81 18.86 16.13 -42.96
C ILE A 81 18.18 17.14 -42.03
N LEU A 82 17.00 16.78 -41.56
CA LEU A 82 16.19 17.62 -40.67
C LEU A 82 17.03 18.03 -39.44
N PRO A 83 16.90 19.27 -38.96
CA PRO A 83 17.65 19.72 -37.79
C PRO A 83 17.39 18.79 -36.60
N VAL A 84 18.46 18.32 -35.97
CA VAL A 84 18.44 17.52 -34.75
C VAL A 84 17.79 18.38 -33.65
N GLN A 85 16.56 18.03 -33.26
CA GLN A 85 15.98 18.57 -32.04
C GLN A 85 16.73 17.93 -30.87
N LEU A 86 17.47 18.76 -30.11
CA LEU A 86 18.08 18.35 -28.86
C LEU A 86 17.00 17.80 -27.91
N PRO A 87 17.22 16.63 -27.28
CA PRO A 87 16.26 16.08 -26.34
C PRO A 87 16.13 17.03 -25.15
N ARG A 88 14.96 17.66 -25.02
CA ARG A 88 14.57 18.37 -23.79
C ARG A 88 14.49 17.35 -22.66
N LYS A 89 14.90 17.73 -21.44
CA LYS A 89 14.72 16.92 -20.20
C LYS A 89 13.39 16.16 -20.25
N ASN A 90 13.45 14.84 -20.15
CA ASN A 90 12.25 14.01 -20.22
C ASN A 90 11.31 14.34 -19.04
N PRO A 91 10.14 14.96 -19.30
CA PRO A 91 9.21 15.35 -18.24
C PRO A 91 8.62 14.13 -17.52
N GLU A 92 8.57 12.97 -18.16
CA GLU A 92 8.10 11.73 -17.54
C GLU A 92 9.06 11.26 -16.45
N LEU A 93 10.38 11.36 -16.67
CA LEU A 93 11.37 10.98 -15.68
C LEU A 93 11.30 11.86 -14.43
N MET A 94 11.05 13.17 -14.58
CA MET A 94 10.85 14.06 -13.44
C MET A 94 9.62 13.66 -12.63
N LYS A 95 8.50 13.39 -13.29
CA LYS A 95 7.26 12.94 -12.63
C LYS A 95 7.46 11.62 -11.87
N LEU A 96 8.15 10.65 -12.47
CA LEU A 96 8.44 9.37 -11.81
C LEU A 96 9.39 9.53 -10.62
N THR A 97 10.32 10.50 -10.69
CA THR A 97 11.23 10.82 -9.59
C THR A 97 10.49 11.46 -8.40
N ASP A 98 9.63 12.44 -8.67
CA ASP A 98 8.80 13.08 -7.65
C ASP A 98 7.88 12.05 -6.97
N GLU A 99 7.34 11.13 -7.77
CA GLU A 99 6.52 10.05 -7.25
C GLU A 99 7.31 9.06 -6.38
N ALA A 100 8.53 8.69 -6.78
CA ALA A 100 9.41 7.88 -5.96
C ALA A 100 9.76 8.56 -4.62
N GLN A 101 9.95 9.88 -4.61
CA GLN A 101 10.16 10.64 -3.37
C GLN A 101 8.91 10.64 -2.47
N SER A 102 7.72 10.81 -3.07
CA SER A 102 6.46 10.70 -2.33
C SER A 102 6.30 9.32 -1.68
N LEU A 103 6.66 8.25 -2.40
CA LEU A 103 6.59 6.90 -1.84
C LEU A 103 7.57 6.70 -0.67
N ARG A 104 8.75 7.33 -0.68
CA ARG A 104 9.67 7.28 0.48
C ARG A 104 9.05 7.91 1.72
N ALA A 105 8.46 9.10 1.57
CA ALA A 105 7.79 9.77 2.67
C ALA A 105 6.60 8.95 3.21
N ASP A 106 5.86 8.27 2.34
CA ASP A 106 4.77 7.37 2.72
C ASP A 106 5.28 6.15 3.51
N SER A 107 6.39 5.51 3.11
CA SER A 107 6.98 4.40 3.86
C SER A 107 7.45 4.86 5.24
N GLU A 108 8.11 6.01 5.36
CA GLU A 108 8.48 6.53 6.67
C GLU A 108 7.27 6.79 7.58
N ARG A 109 6.16 7.26 7.00
CA ARG A 109 4.91 7.43 7.75
C ARG A 109 4.35 6.09 8.23
N LEU A 110 4.21 5.11 7.34
CA LEU A 110 3.68 3.79 7.68
C LEU A 110 4.55 3.07 8.72
N SER A 111 5.87 3.14 8.58
CA SER A 111 6.82 2.61 9.57
C SER A 111 6.65 3.26 10.96
N ARG A 112 6.40 4.57 11.03
CA ARG A 112 6.13 5.26 12.30
C ARG A 112 4.80 4.81 12.91
N GLU A 113 3.73 4.73 12.12
CA GLU A 113 2.43 4.26 12.59
C GLU A 113 2.49 2.83 13.10
N MET A 114 3.13 1.93 12.36
CA MET A 114 3.32 0.55 12.79
C MET A 114 4.06 0.45 14.14
N THR A 115 5.10 1.27 14.33
CA THR A 115 5.84 1.32 15.61
C THR A 115 4.96 1.85 16.74
N ARG A 116 4.17 2.90 16.47
CA ARG A 116 3.20 3.47 17.41
C ARG A 116 2.18 2.42 17.86
N ILE A 117 1.47 1.83 16.91
CA ILE A 117 0.39 0.87 17.18
C ILE A 117 0.94 -0.37 17.89
N SER A 118 2.11 -0.88 17.49
CA SER A 118 2.73 -2.02 18.17
C SER A 118 3.09 -1.72 19.63
N GLY A 119 3.47 -0.48 19.94
CA GLY A 119 3.73 -0.05 21.31
C GLY A 119 2.45 0.14 22.12
N GLU A 120 1.44 0.75 21.51
CA GLU A 120 0.13 1.00 22.13
C GLU A 120 -0.62 -0.29 22.43
N LEU A 121 -0.58 -1.30 21.56
CA LEU A 121 -1.27 -2.57 21.80
C LEU A 121 -0.84 -3.23 23.12
N GLN A 122 0.46 -3.22 23.44
CA GLN A 122 0.94 -3.78 24.70
C GLN A 122 0.46 -2.97 25.91
N HIS A 123 0.40 -1.64 25.76
CA HIS A 123 -0.14 -0.76 26.78
C HIS A 123 -1.65 -0.99 26.98
N ASP A 124 -2.41 -1.14 25.91
CA ASP A 124 -3.85 -1.39 25.93
C ASP A 124 -4.20 -2.70 26.64
N TYR A 125 -3.44 -3.78 26.44
CA TYR A 125 -3.62 -5.03 27.18
C TYR A 125 -3.44 -4.84 28.70
N SER A 126 -2.41 -4.10 29.09
CA SER A 126 -2.13 -3.79 30.50
C SER A 126 -3.24 -2.91 31.09
N ASP A 127 -3.66 -1.87 30.38
CA ASP A 127 -4.69 -0.94 30.80
C ASP A 127 -6.07 -1.59 30.90
N PHE A 128 -6.39 -2.48 29.96
CA PHE A 128 -7.58 -3.32 30.02
C PHE A 128 -7.62 -4.16 31.30
N THR A 129 -6.54 -4.86 31.61
CA THR A 129 -6.44 -5.69 32.82
C THR A 129 -6.53 -4.82 34.09
N ASN A 130 -5.82 -3.70 34.13
CA ASN A 130 -5.80 -2.78 35.26
C ASN A 130 -7.16 -2.11 35.48
N SER A 131 -7.89 -1.78 34.42
CA SER A 131 -9.23 -1.17 34.51
C SER A 131 -10.32 -2.15 34.94
N LEU A 132 -10.16 -3.44 34.62
CA LEU A 132 -11.07 -4.50 35.08
C LEU A 132 -10.83 -4.94 36.53
N ARG A 133 -9.63 -4.72 37.07
CA ARG A 133 -9.30 -5.16 38.44
C ARG A 133 -10.16 -4.49 39.52
N PRO A 134 -10.33 -3.15 39.59
CA PRO A 134 -11.16 -2.52 40.61
C PRO A 134 -12.62 -3.02 40.67
N PRO A 135 -13.39 -3.08 39.56
CA PRO A 135 -14.77 -3.59 39.64
C PRO A 135 -14.81 -5.08 39.97
N SER A 136 -13.80 -5.86 39.57
CA SER A 136 -13.69 -7.28 39.92
C SER A 136 -13.39 -7.48 41.40
N ASP A 137 -12.43 -6.74 41.97
CA ASP A 137 -12.09 -6.75 43.40
C ASP A 137 -13.33 -6.39 44.23
N LYS A 138 -14.09 -5.37 43.79
CA LYS A 138 -15.36 -4.97 44.40
C LYS A 138 -16.39 -6.10 44.36
N ALA A 139 -16.55 -6.78 43.22
CA ALA A 139 -17.48 -7.90 43.09
C ALA A 139 -17.12 -9.07 44.04
N ILE A 140 -15.84 -9.43 44.13
CA ILE A 140 -15.36 -10.51 45.01
C ILE A 140 -15.57 -10.17 46.49
N ALA A 141 -15.28 -8.92 46.88
CA ALA A 141 -15.52 -8.43 48.23
C ALA A 141 -17.02 -8.53 48.60
N ARG A 142 -17.91 -8.14 47.68
CA ARG A 142 -19.36 -8.22 47.89
C ARG A 142 -19.87 -9.64 48.02
N ILE A 143 -19.34 -10.58 47.24
CA ILE A 143 -19.73 -11.98 47.37
C ILE A 143 -19.29 -12.58 48.69
N THR A 144 -18.10 -12.22 49.16
CA THR A 144 -17.61 -12.64 50.48
C THR A 144 -18.52 -12.13 51.61
N GLN A 145 -18.92 -10.85 51.55
CA GLN A 145 -19.86 -10.24 52.50
C GLN A 145 -21.25 -10.85 52.45
N LEU A 146 -21.77 -11.07 51.23
CA LEU A 146 -23.05 -11.72 51.01
C LEU A 146 -23.04 -13.12 51.65
N GLY A 147 -21.95 -13.88 51.49
CA GLY A 147 -21.81 -15.22 52.06
C GLY A 147 -21.84 -15.21 53.58
N ALA A 148 -21.15 -14.25 54.21
CA ALA A 148 -21.17 -14.08 55.66
C ALA A 148 -22.58 -13.74 56.18
N LYS A 149 -23.30 -12.82 55.51
CA LYS A 149 -24.68 -12.45 55.88
C LYS A 149 -25.67 -13.61 55.69
N ILE A 150 -25.51 -14.41 54.63
CA ILE A 150 -26.35 -15.61 54.40
C ILE A 150 -26.15 -16.63 55.51
N VAL A 151 -24.90 -16.88 55.94
CA VAL A 151 -24.64 -17.78 57.07
C VAL A 151 -25.27 -17.24 58.34
N GLN A 152 -25.12 -15.94 58.63
CA GLN A 152 -25.77 -15.33 59.79
C GLN A 152 -27.30 -15.52 59.73
N LEU A 153 -27.91 -15.27 58.56
CA LEU A 153 -29.34 -15.41 58.33
C LEU A 153 -29.84 -16.85 58.54
N SER A 154 -29.03 -17.85 58.20
CA SER A 154 -29.38 -19.27 58.40
C SER A 154 -29.52 -19.67 59.88
N SER A 155 -28.91 -18.90 60.78
CA SER A 155 -28.91 -19.14 62.24
C SER A 155 -29.77 -18.16 63.05
N GLU A 156 -30.25 -17.07 62.43
CA GLU A 156 -31.02 -16.02 63.12
C GLU A 156 -32.50 -16.40 63.24
N THR A 157 -33.01 -16.39 64.47
CA THR A 157 -34.39 -16.78 64.79
C THR A 157 -35.30 -15.58 65.08
N ARG A 158 -34.75 -14.39 65.35
CA ARG A 158 -35.53 -13.19 65.64
C ARG A 158 -36.05 -12.54 64.35
N PRO A 159 -37.38 -12.38 64.17
CA PRO A 159 -37.97 -11.88 62.93
C PRO A 159 -37.41 -10.53 62.46
N SER A 160 -37.27 -9.56 63.36
CA SER A 160 -36.78 -8.21 63.00
C SER A 160 -35.31 -8.20 62.55
N ALA A 161 -34.45 -8.97 63.22
CA ALA A 161 -33.05 -9.13 62.83
C ALA A 161 -32.93 -9.88 61.50
N ARG A 162 -33.82 -10.86 61.29
CA ARG A 162 -33.92 -11.63 60.05
C ARG A 162 -34.30 -10.74 58.86
N ASP A 163 -35.30 -9.88 59.01
CA ASP A 163 -35.70 -8.93 57.97
C ASP A 163 -34.58 -7.94 57.63
N ALA A 164 -33.88 -7.42 58.64
CA ALA A 164 -32.72 -6.56 58.43
C ALA A 164 -31.59 -7.27 57.66
N LEU A 165 -31.31 -8.54 57.96
CA LEU A 165 -30.33 -9.35 57.24
C LEU A 165 -30.76 -9.62 55.79
N VAL A 166 -32.05 -9.92 55.56
CA VAL A 166 -32.58 -10.08 54.20
C VAL A 166 -32.45 -8.78 53.39
N ALA A 167 -32.82 -7.64 53.98
CA ALA A 167 -32.66 -6.33 53.37
C ALA A 167 -31.19 -6.05 53.00
N GLY A 168 -30.25 -6.38 53.91
CA GLY A 168 -28.82 -6.26 53.69
C GLY A 168 -28.27 -7.20 52.59
N CYS A 169 -28.73 -8.45 52.53
CA CYS A 169 -28.36 -9.39 51.46
C CYS A 169 -28.83 -8.88 50.09
N LYS A 170 -30.04 -8.33 50.02
CA LYS A 170 -30.57 -7.74 48.78
C LYS A 170 -29.77 -6.49 48.37
N ALA A 171 -29.39 -5.65 49.33
CA ALA A 171 -28.53 -4.49 49.06
C ALA A 171 -27.15 -4.90 48.51
N ASP A 172 -26.51 -5.91 49.11
CA ASP A 172 -25.22 -6.44 48.63
C ASP A 172 -25.33 -7.11 47.25
N ALA A 173 -26.45 -7.76 46.95
CA ALA A 173 -26.70 -8.31 45.62
C ALA A 173 -26.87 -7.24 44.55
N ILE A 174 -27.53 -6.12 44.86
CA ILE A 174 -27.60 -4.97 43.96
C ILE A 174 -26.20 -4.36 43.80
N ALA A 175 -25.43 -4.23 44.88
CA ALA A 175 -24.05 -3.73 44.80
C ALA A 175 -23.15 -4.64 43.94
N LEU A 176 -23.33 -5.95 44.06
CA LEU A 176 -22.64 -6.95 43.24
C LEU A 176 -23.03 -6.83 41.76
N HIS A 177 -24.33 -6.70 41.48
CA HIS A 177 -24.82 -6.46 40.13
C HIS A 177 -24.18 -5.22 39.51
N ASN A 178 -24.16 -4.10 40.24
CA ASN A 178 -23.53 -2.86 39.78
C ASN A 178 -22.01 -3.02 39.54
N ALA A 179 -21.33 -3.86 40.32
CA ALA A 179 -19.91 -4.15 40.10
C ALA A 179 -19.67 -4.97 38.82
N PHE A 180 -20.51 -5.98 38.55
CA PHE A 180 -20.45 -6.72 37.29
C PHE A 180 -20.84 -5.86 36.09
N ASP A 181 -21.85 -5.01 36.22
CA ASP A 181 -22.25 -4.06 35.17
C ASP A 181 -21.12 -3.07 34.86
N SER A 182 -20.45 -2.55 35.90
CA SER A 182 -19.27 -1.72 35.72
C SER A 182 -18.13 -2.47 34.99
N ALA A 183 -17.84 -3.72 35.36
CA ALA A 183 -16.82 -4.52 34.67
C ALA A 183 -17.21 -4.81 33.20
N HIS A 184 -18.48 -5.13 32.94
CA HIS A 184 -19.03 -5.30 31.59
C HIS A 184 -18.87 -4.02 30.76
N GLY A 185 -19.23 -2.86 31.32
CA GLY A 185 -19.08 -1.56 30.68
C GLY A 185 -17.63 -1.26 30.31
N THR A 186 -16.69 -1.50 31.23
CA THR A 186 -15.25 -1.37 30.97
C THR A 186 -14.80 -2.27 29.82
N ALA A 187 -15.16 -3.55 29.85
CA ALA A 187 -14.75 -4.50 28.81
C ALA A 187 -15.31 -4.13 27.44
N LYS A 188 -16.56 -3.69 27.39
CA LYS A 188 -17.22 -3.24 26.17
C LYS A 188 -16.54 -1.99 25.58
N LEU A 189 -16.20 -1.01 26.41
CA LEU A 189 -15.50 0.21 25.95
C LEU A 189 -14.11 -0.12 25.39
N SER A 190 -13.38 -1.02 26.02
CA SER A 190 -12.09 -1.51 25.51
C SER A 190 -12.24 -2.25 24.19
N MET A 191 -13.26 -3.11 24.05
CA MET A 191 -13.58 -3.79 22.79
C MET A 191 -13.88 -2.78 21.67
N GLU A 192 -14.71 -1.77 21.93
CA GLU A 192 -15.06 -0.74 20.94
C GLU A 192 -13.84 0.08 20.52
N ARG A 193 -12.93 0.40 21.44
CA ARG A 193 -11.66 1.07 21.14
C ARG A 193 -10.76 0.19 20.29
N ALA A 194 -10.54 -1.06 20.68
CA ALA A 194 -9.69 -2.01 19.98
C ALA A 194 -10.23 -2.30 18.55
N ALA A 195 -11.54 -2.44 18.40
CA ALA A 195 -12.18 -2.66 17.09
C ALA A 195 -12.00 -1.45 16.16
N LYS A 196 -11.94 -0.24 16.70
CA LYS A 196 -11.62 0.96 15.91
C LYS A 196 -10.17 0.93 15.43
N GLU A 197 -9.22 0.62 16.32
CA GLU A 197 -7.80 0.53 15.95
C GLU A 197 -7.56 -0.60 14.93
N GLU A 198 -8.29 -1.72 15.02
CA GLU A 198 -8.26 -2.82 14.04
C GLU A 198 -8.63 -2.35 12.62
N VAL A 199 -9.63 -1.47 12.50
CA VAL A 199 -10.02 -0.86 11.22
C VAL A 199 -8.91 0.04 10.69
N ASP A 200 -8.27 0.83 11.55
CA ASP A 200 -7.18 1.72 11.17
C ASP A 200 -5.94 0.91 10.71
N ILE A 201 -5.60 -0.19 11.40
CA ILE A 201 -4.55 -1.14 10.98
C ILE A 201 -4.87 -1.75 9.61
N THR A 202 -6.13 -2.16 9.39
CA THR A 202 -6.56 -2.72 8.10
C THR A 202 -6.40 -1.70 6.97
N TYR A 203 -6.74 -0.44 7.24
CA TYR A 203 -6.56 0.64 6.30
C TYR A 203 -5.08 0.84 5.95
N ASP A 204 -4.19 0.89 6.95
CA ASP A 204 -2.75 1.06 6.72
C ASP A 204 -2.12 -0.12 5.97
N ALA A 205 -2.55 -1.35 6.26
CA ALA A 205 -2.15 -2.54 5.49
C ALA A 205 -2.53 -2.40 3.99
N SER A 206 -3.74 -1.91 3.71
CA SER A 206 -4.20 -1.68 2.34
C SER A 206 -3.44 -0.55 1.64
N GLN A 207 -3.02 0.48 2.39
CA GLN A 207 -2.15 1.53 1.88
C GLN A 207 -0.77 0.95 1.52
N ALA A 208 -0.16 0.16 2.38
CA ALA A 208 1.12 -0.50 2.10
C ALA A 208 1.04 -1.36 0.82
N GLU A 209 -0.02 -2.16 0.65
CA GLU A 209 -0.26 -2.94 -0.57
C GLU A 209 -0.38 -2.05 -1.82
N THR A 210 -1.17 -0.98 -1.74
CA THR A 210 -1.36 -0.04 -2.85
C THR A 210 -0.04 0.62 -3.25
N LYS A 211 0.79 0.99 -2.27
CA LYS A 211 2.09 1.63 -2.49
C LYS A 211 3.14 0.65 -3.01
N GLU A 212 3.11 -0.61 -2.57
CA GLU A 212 3.91 -1.69 -3.15
C GLU A 212 3.59 -1.89 -4.65
N ALA A 213 2.29 -1.97 -4.99
CA ALA A 213 1.84 -2.08 -6.38
C ALA A 213 2.28 -0.87 -7.20
N ARG A 214 2.16 0.34 -6.64
CA ARG A 214 2.60 1.56 -7.32
C ARG A 214 4.10 1.60 -7.57
N ALA A 215 4.93 1.19 -6.59
CA ALA A 215 6.37 1.07 -6.77
C ALA A 215 6.71 0.06 -7.88
N ARG A 216 5.99 -1.06 -7.94
CA ARG A 216 6.12 -2.06 -9.01
C ARG A 216 5.82 -1.47 -10.39
N ASP A 217 4.74 -0.72 -10.53
CA ASP A 217 4.36 -0.08 -11.81
C ASP A 217 5.42 0.92 -12.27
N ILE A 218 5.95 1.74 -11.36
CA ILE A 218 7.03 2.70 -11.67
C ILE A 218 8.29 1.94 -12.15
N ILE A 219 8.66 0.83 -11.50
CA ILE A 219 9.78 0.00 -11.93
C ILE A 219 9.57 -0.53 -13.35
N VAL A 220 8.35 -0.96 -13.70
CA VAL A 220 8.03 -1.41 -15.06
C VAL A 220 8.19 -0.26 -16.06
N LEU A 221 7.61 0.91 -15.77
CA LEU A 221 7.72 2.09 -16.64
C LEU A 221 9.17 2.54 -16.84
N LEU A 222 10.00 2.51 -15.80
CA LEU A 222 11.43 2.84 -15.90
C LEU A 222 12.19 1.84 -16.78
N ASN A 223 11.89 0.54 -16.70
CA ASN A 223 12.50 -0.47 -17.58
C ASN A 223 12.08 -0.30 -19.05
N ASP A 224 10.83 0.07 -19.30
CA ASP A 224 10.35 0.40 -20.65
C ASP A 224 11.05 1.65 -21.19
N LEU A 225 11.25 2.66 -20.34
CA LEU A 225 11.97 3.88 -20.70
C LEU A 225 13.46 3.58 -21.02
N ILE A 226 14.14 2.77 -20.21
CA ILE A 226 15.51 2.29 -20.50
C ILE A 226 15.54 1.57 -21.86
N SER A 227 14.57 0.69 -22.11
CA SER A 227 14.49 -0.06 -23.36
C SER A 227 14.28 0.85 -24.56
N SER A 228 13.43 1.87 -24.43
CA SER A 228 13.20 2.90 -25.44
C SER A 228 14.47 3.71 -25.72
N GLN A 229 15.11 4.22 -24.66
CA GLN A 229 16.35 4.99 -24.76
C GLN A 229 17.51 4.18 -25.38
N ASN A 230 17.60 2.89 -25.08
CA ASN A 230 18.59 2.01 -25.71
C ASN A 230 18.36 1.82 -27.22
N ARG A 231 17.10 1.78 -27.68
CA ARG A 231 16.78 1.74 -29.12
C ARG A 231 17.12 3.05 -29.80
N GLU A 232 16.85 4.17 -29.14
CA GLU A 232 17.23 5.50 -29.63
C GLU A 232 18.76 5.62 -29.73
N LEU A 233 19.49 5.21 -28.70
CA LEU A 233 20.96 5.15 -28.70
C LEU A 233 21.52 4.30 -29.84
N ALA A 234 20.91 3.15 -30.13
CA ALA A 234 21.31 2.31 -31.28
C ALA A 234 21.11 3.06 -32.60
N THR A 235 19.95 3.69 -32.77
CA THR A 235 19.62 4.49 -33.97
C THR A 235 20.58 5.68 -34.15
N GLN A 236 20.92 6.38 -33.07
CA GLN A 236 21.85 7.51 -33.12
C GLN A 236 23.29 7.05 -33.44
N ARG A 237 23.72 5.89 -32.94
CA ARG A 237 25.02 5.30 -33.31
C ARG A 237 25.08 4.96 -34.80
N ASP A 238 24.02 4.42 -35.37
CA ASP A 238 23.95 4.14 -36.81
C ASP A 238 24.03 5.42 -37.66
N ARG A 239 23.40 6.51 -37.19
CA ARG A 239 23.52 7.83 -37.80
C ARG A 239 24.94 8.39 -37.72
N ILE A 240 25.60 8.27 -36.57
CA ILE A 240 27.02 8.65 -36.41
C ILE A 240 27.88 7.88 -37.41
N ASN A 241 27.73 6.56 -37.50
CA ASN A 241 28.48 5.73 -38.44
C ASN A 241 28.26 6.16 -39.90
N THR A 242 27.01 6.47 -40.25
CA THR A 242 26.64 6.96 -41.59
C THR A 242 27.26 8.33 -41.89
N ALA A 243 27.18 9.27 -40.94
CA ALA A 243 27.76 10.61 -41.07
C ALA A 243 29.29 10.55 -41.15
N MET A 244 29.95 9.71 -40.34
CA MET A 244 31.39 9.45 -40.41
C MET A 244 31.80 8.92 -41.78
N HIS A 245 31.02 7.97 -42.34
CA HIS A 245 31.27 7.43 -43.67
C HIS A 245 31.11 8.50 -44.76
N ALA A 246 30.05 9.31 -44.70
CA ALA A 246 29.83 10.42 -45.61
C ALA A 246 30.96 11.47 -45.53
N ALA A 247 31.39 11.84 -44.33
CA ALA A 247 32.50 12.76 -44.13
C ALA A 247 33.82 12.21 -44.69
N LYS A 248 34.05 10.89 -44.58
CA LYS A 248 35.21 10.23 -45.18
C LYS A 248 35.18 10.33 -46.71
N ILE A 249 34.06 9.98 -47.34
CA ILE A 249 33.89 10.09 -48.80
C ILE A 249 34.06 11.55 -49.26
N ALA A 250 33.50 12.52 -48.51
CA ALA A 250 33.63 13.94 -48.83
C ALA A 250 35.09 14.42 -48.75
N ARG A 251 35.87 13.95 -47.76
CA ARG A 251 37.31 14.23 -47.68
C ARG A 251 38.07 13.63 -48.86
N GLU A 252 37.81 12.37 -49.20
CA GLU A 252 38.45 11.72 -50.35
C GLU A 252 38.13 12.46 -51.67
N ALA A 253 36.88 12.88 -51.86
CA ALA A 253 36.46 13.67 -53.01
C ALA A 253 37.11 15.06 -53.06
N ARG A 254 37.23 15.74 -51.90
CA ARG A 254 37.96 17.01 -51.77
C ARG A 254 39.42 16.84 -52.15
N ASP A 255 40.08 15.82 -51.61
CA ASP A 255 41.49 15.55 -51.86
C ASP A 255 41.73 15.23 -53.35
N GLU A 256 40.84 14.49 -53.99
CA GLU A 256 40.91 14.23 -55.42
C GLU A 256 40.66 15.49 -56.27
N ALA A 257 39.65 16.30 -55.92
CA ALA A 257 39.38 17.57 -56.58
C ALA A 257 40.58 18.54 -56.45
N GLN A 258 41.20 18.58 -55.28
CA GLN A 258 42.40 19.36 -55.03
C GLN A 258 43.57 18.89 -55.89
N ARG A 259 43.83 17.58 -55.97
CA ARG A 259 44.87 17.02 -56.87
C ARG A 259 44.61 17.36 -58.34
N LYS A 260 43.36 17.27 -58.80
CA LYS A 260 42.97 17.64 -60.18
C LYS A 260 43.19 19.14 -60.43
N LEU A 261 42.83 19.99 -59.47
CA LEU A 261 43.07 21.43 -59.53
C LEU A 261 44.57 21.74 -59.63
N ASP A 262 45.41 21.09 -58.82
CA ASP A 262 46.86 21.31 -58.82
C ASP A 262 47.51 20.79 -60.11
N SER A 263 47.05 19.66 -60.65
CA SER A 263 47.46 19.15 -61.96
C SER A 263 47.07 20.11 -63.11
N ALA A 264 45.83 20.62 -63.11
CA ALA A 264 45.37 21.58 -64.12
C ALA A 264 46.12 22.91 -64.05
N LYS A 265 46.43 23.40 -62.84
CA LYS A 265 47.30 24.58 -62.64
C LYS A 265 48.70 24.33 -63.18
N SER A 266 49.32 23.20 -62.83
CA SER A 266 50.65 22.84 -63.33
C SER A 266 50.69 22.73 -64.86
N GLY A 267 49.65 22.15 -65.47
CA GLY A 267 49.50 22.11 -66.93
C GLY A 267 49.36 23.49 -67.57
N ARG A 268 48.61 24.39 -66.94
CA ARG A 268 48.53 25.81 -67.34
C ARG A 268 49.89 26.51 -67.21
N ASP A 269 50.62 26.29 -66.12
CA ASP A 269 51.92 26.91 -65.88
C ASP A 269 52.96 26.41 -66.89
N LEU A 270 52.99 25.10 -67.18
CA LEU A 270 53.81 24.52 -68.25
C LEU A 270 53.46 25.08 -69.62
N ARG A 271 52.17 25.21 -69.94
CA ARG A 271 51.71 25.83 -71.20
C ARG A 271 52.18 27.28 -71.28
N ASN A 272 52.02 28.06 -70.21
CA ASN A 272 52.42 29.45 -70.16
C ASN A 272 53.95 29.62 -70.22
N ALA A 273 54.72 28.65 -69.71
CA ALA A 273 56.17 28.59 -69.87
C ALA A 273 56.62 28.25 -71.30
N PHE A 274 55.88 27.39 -72.03
CA PHE A 274 56.21 26.98 -73.41
C PHE A 274 55.71 27.95 -74.49
N LEU A 275 54.53 28.55 -74.32
CA LEU A 275 53.88 29.43 -75.32
C LEU A 275 54.06 30.93 -75.01
N GLY A 276 54.69 31.28 -73.89
CA GLY A 276 54.91 32.67 -73.48
C GLY A 276 53.59 33.45 -73.32
N PRO A 277 53.59 34.80 -73.47
CA PRO A 277 52.41 35.64 -73.25
C PRO A 277 51.24 35.40 -74.22
N LEU A 278 51.42 34.55 -75.26
CA LEU A 278 50.35 34.10 -76.15
C LEU A 278 49.52 32.94 -75.56
N GLY A 279 49.99 32.28 -74.50
CA GLY A 279 49.32 31.15 -73.86
C GLY A 279 47.99 31.49 -73.18
N ASP A 280 47.80 32.74 -72.74
CA ASP A 280 46.55 33.20 -72.12
C ASP A 280 45.47 33.56 -73.18
N ALA A 281 45.87 33.89 -74.42
CA ALA A 281 44.96 34.27 -75.51
C ALA A 281 44.40 33.07 -76.28
N LEU A 282 45.06 31.91 -76.21
CA LEU A 282 44.66 30.68 -76.88
C LEU A 282 44.12 29.67 -75.86
N ASP A 283 42.86 29.82 -75.46
CA ASP A 283 42.13 28.83 -74.66
C ASP A 283 41.73 27.60 -75.52
N ILE A 284 42.69 27.03 -76.27
CA ILE A 284 42.49 25.94 -77.23
C ILE A 284 42.16 24.60 -76.53
N GLY A 285 42.20 24.54 -75.19
CA GLY A 285 41.98 23.30 -74.42
C GLY A 285 40.97 23.37 -73.27
N GLY A 286 40.29 24.50 -73.04
CA GLY A 286 39.29 24.64 -71.98
C GLY A 286 39.85 24.52 -70.54
N LEU A 287 41.15 24.75 -70.34
CA LEU A 287 41.84 24.59 -69.04
C LEU A 287 41.32 25.56 -67.97
N ASN A 288 40.96 26.80 -68.35
CA ASN A 288 40.34 27.74 -67.41
C ASN A 288 38.93 27.28 -66.97
N SER A 289 38.18 26.64 -67.87
CA SER A 289 36.89 26.03 -67.55
C SER A 289 37.06 24.84 -66.59
N GLN A 290 38.07 23.99 -66.81
CA GLN A 290 38.41 22.87 -65.92
C GLN A 290 38.86 23.34 -64.52
N ILE A 291 39.65 24.42 -64.43
CA ILE A 291 40.05 25.02 -63.15
C ILE A 291 38.83 25.56 -62.39
N ASN A 292 37.90 26.23 -63.07
CA ASN A 292 36.69 26.77 -62.45
C ASN A 292 35.73 25.66 -62.02
N ALA A 293 35.57 24.60 -62.82
CA ALA A 293 34.79 23.42 -62.46
C ALA A 293 35.39 22.69 -61.26
N ALA A 294 36.73 22.55 -61.19
CA ALA A 294 37.42 21.95 -60.05
C ALA A 294 37.27 22.78 -58.77
N LYS A 295 37.31 24.12 -58.87
CA LYS A 295 37.01 25.01 -57.73
C LYS A 295 35.57 24.90 -57.24
N GLY A 296 34.60 24.79 -58.17
CA GLY A 296 33.20 24.56 -57.82
C GLY A 296 33.01 23.25 -57.06
N ALA A 297 33.61 22.17 -57.55
CA ALA A 297 33.58 20.86 -56.89
C ALA A 297 34.27 20.87 -55.51
N LEU A 298 35.36 21.63 -55.35
CA LEU A 298 36.05 21.78 -54.06
C LEU A 298 35.18 22.52 -53.03
N ASN A 299 34.55 23.63 -53.44
CA ASN A 299 33.62 24.37 -52.57
C ASN A 299 32.43 23.50 -52.14
N ASP A 300 31.85 22.72 -53.06
CA ASP A 300 30.76 21.79 -52.74
C ASP A 300 31.21 20.70 -51.76
N ALA A 301 32.43 20.16 -51.94
CA ALA A 301 33.00 19.16 -51.04
C ALA A 301 33.30 19.73 -49.64
N GLU A 302 33.78 20.97 -49.53
CA GLU A 302 34.02 21.64 -48.25
C GLU A 302 32.72 21.95 -47.51
N ASN A 303 31.68 22.41 -48.23
CA ASN A 303 30.36 22.62 -47.65
C ASN A 303 29.77 21.31 -47.13
N ASN A 304 29.84 20.23 -47.92
CA ASN A 304 29.36 18.91 -47.52
C ASN A 304 30.12 18.35 -46.31
N LEU A 305 31.44 18.56 -46.25
CA LEU A 305 32.25 18.15 -45.10
C LEU A 305 31.89 18.93 -43.83
N SER A 306 31.66 20.24 -43.94
CA SER A 306 31.24 21.09 -42.82
C SER A 306 29.89 20.64 -42.25
N THR A 307 28.90 20.40 -43.11
CA THR A 307 27.60 19.87 -42.72
C THR A 307 27.72 18.51 -42.04
N ALA A 308 28.48 17.57 -42.63
CA ALA A 308 28.67 16.25 -42.04
C ALA A 308 29.36 16.28 -40.66
N GLN A 309 30.29 17.22 -40.44
CA GLN A 309 30.92 17.41 -39.12
C GLN A 309 29.96 17.99 -38.08
N GLN A 310 29.09 18.92 -38.49
CA GLN A 310 28.06 19.47 -37.63
C GLN A 310 27.03 18.39 -37.25
N ASP A 311 26.58 17.59 -38.21
CA ASP A 311 25.66 16.47 -37.98
C ASP A 311 26.27 15.42 -37.05
N TYR A 312 27.56 15.11 -37.22
CA TYR A 312 28.29 14.22 -36.32
C TYR A 312 28.27 14.74 -34.87
N LYS A 313 28.62 16.03 -34.66
CA LYS A 313 28.66 16.62 -33.32
C LYS A 313 27.27 16.62 -32.67
N SER A 314 26.24 17.00 -33.41
CA SER A 314 24.86 16.97 -32.90
C SER A 314 24.39 15.56 -32.53
N ALA A 315 24.80 14.54 -33.30
CA ALA A 315 24.50 13.15 -32.97
C ALA A 315 25.29 12.64 -31.74
N GLU A 316 26.54 13.06 -31.57
CA GLU A 316 27.36 12.75 -30.40
C GLU A 316 26.78 13.37 -29.12
N ASP A 317 26.38 14.64 -29.17
CA ASP A 317 25.71 15.33 -28.05
C ASP A 317 24.41 14.59 -27.65
N ALA A 318 23.59 14.20 -28.64
CA ALA A 318 22.37 13.44 -28.39
C ALA A 318 22.62 12.06 -27.75
N VAL A 319 23.69 11.36 -28.14
CA VAL A 319 24.09 10.09 -27.51
C VAL A 319 24.53 10.28 -26.05
N ASN A 320 25.27 11.35 -25.76
CA ASN A 320 25.72 11.64 -24.40
C ASN A 320 24.53 11.99 -23.48
N ASP A 321 23.57 12.76 -23.99
CA ASP A 321 22.34 13.09 -23.25
C ASP A 321 21.51 11.84 -22.93
N ALA A 322 21.26 10.99 -23.93
CA ALA A 322 20.50 9.75 -23.77
C ALA A 322 21.19 8.77 -22.80
N ARG A 323 22.53 8.65 -22.86
CA ARG A 323 23.30 7.88 -21.86
C ARG A 323 23.13 8.45 -20.45
N GLY A 324 23.24 9.77 -20.29
CA GLY A 324 23.04 10.41 -19.00
C GLY A 324 21.62 10.24 -18.44
N GLU A 325 20.60 10.09 -19.30
CA GLU A 325 19.26 9.72 -18.87
C GLU A 325 19.15 8.26 -18.42
N VAL A 326 19.71 7.32 -19.19
CA VAL A 326 19.78 5.90 -18.81
C VAL A 326 20.51 5.70 -17.47
N ASP A 327 21.64 6.37 -17.26
CA ASP A 327 22.40 6.29 -16.01
C ASP A 327 21.61 6.84 -14.82
N ARG A 328 20.87 7.94 -15.01
CA ARG A 328 19.96 8.47 -13.98
C ARG A 328 18.86 7.48 -13.65
N ILE A 329 18.20 6.90 -14.64
CA ILE A 329 17.14 5.90 -14.42
C ILE A 329 17.69 4.67 -13.69
N ASN A 330 18.83 4.14 -14.13
CA ASN A 330 19.51 3.02 -13.50
C ASN A 330 19.90 3.32 -12.05
N GLY A 331 20.21 4.58 -11.72
CA GLY A 331 20.45 5.01 -10.35
C GLY A 331 19.21 4.93 -9.44
N TYR A 332 18.01 5.16 -9.96
CA TYR A 332 16.77 5.13 -9.17
C TYR A 332 16.18 3.73 -8.98
N LEU A 333 16.50 2.80 -9.88
CA LEU A 333 15.89 1.47 -9.90
C LEU A 333 16.15 0.65 -8.61
N PRO A 334 17.38 0.60 -8.06
CA PRO A 334 17.64 -0.09 -6.80
C PRO A 334 16.87 0.49 -5.63
N ASP A 335 16.75 1.82 -5.56
CA ASP A 335 16.02 2.49 -4.48
C ASP A 335 14.52 2.15 -4.52
N LEU A 336 13.92 2.13 -5.71
CA LEU A 336 12.52 1.73 -5.88
C LEU A 336 12.30 0.25 -5.58
N GLN A 337 13.24 -0.62 -5.94
CA GLN A 337 13.19 -2.03 -5.57
C GLN A 337 13.24 -2.21 -4.05
N ASN A 338 14.13 -1.50 -3.37
CA ASN A 338 14.22 -1.50 -1.92
C ASN A 338 12.94 -0.96 -1.26
N LEU A 339 12.34 0.08 -1.85
CA LEU A 339 11.08 0.65 -1.37
C LEU A 339 9.92 -0.33 -1.52
N ARG A 340 9.84 -1.04 -2.66
CA ARG A 340 8.87 -2.12 -2.87
C ARG A 340 8.99 -3.20 -1.81
N GLU A 341 10.20 -3.67 -1.54
CA GLU A 341 10.44 -4.69 -0.50
C GLU A 341 10.18 -4.16 0.91
N THR A 342 10.35 -2.86 1.13
CA THR A 342 9.97 -2.21 2.39
C THR A 342 8.46 -2.21 2.58
N PHE A 343 7.67 -1.77 1.60
CA PHE A 343 6.20 -1.83 1.69
C PHE A 343 5.68 -3.27 1.85
N ARG A 344 6.29 -4.24 1.16
CA ARG A 344 5.93 -5.67 1.32
C ARG A 344 6.17 -6.16 2.75
N ARG A 345 7.28 -5.76 3.38
CA ARG A 345 7.58 -6.08 4.78
C ARG A 345 6.62 -5.37 5.74
N GLU A 346 6.37 -4.08 5.54
CA GLU A 346 5.42 -3.30 6.32
C GLU A 346 4.02 -3.92 6.27
N ARG A 347 3.53 -4.32 5.08
CA ARG A 347 2.26 -5.04 4.93
C ARG A 347 2.22 -6.31 5.77
N THR A 348 3.25 -7.15 5.69
CA THR A 348 3.32 -8.42 6.46
C THR A 348 3.29 -8.15 7.97
N GLN A 349 3.93 -7.07 8.40
CA GLN A 349 3.93 -6.65 9.80
C GLN A 349 2.57 -6.10 10.23
N PHE A 350 1.89 -5.32 9.40
CA PHE A 350 0.51 -4.90 9.64
C PHE A 350 -0.45 -6.09 9.70
N ASP A 351 -0.32 -7.08 8.82
CA ASP A 351 -1.13 -8.31 8.89
C ASP A 351 -0.92 -9.07 10.22
N THR A 352 0.33 -9.12 10.68
CA THR A 352 0.66 -9.71 11.99
C THR A 352 0.05 -8.90 13.13
N LEU A 353 0.12 -7.58 13.07
CA LEU A 353 -0.42 -6.68 14.07
C LEU A 353 -1.96 -6.71 14.10
N HIS A 354 -2.59 -6.78 12.93
CA HIS A 354 -4.02 -7.00 12.75
C HIS A 354 -4.44 -8.29 13.44
N GLY A 355 -3.72 -9.40 13.23
CA GLY A 355 -4.00 -10.66 13.93
C GLY A 355 -3.98 -10.51 15.45
N LYS A 356 -2.94 -9.86 16.00
CA LYS A 356 -2.84 -9.62 17.45
C LYS A 356 -3.93 -8.69 17.99
N MET A 357 -4.31 -7.66 17.22
CA MET A 357 -5.40 -6.76 17.58
C MET A 357 -6.75 -7.46 17.53
N HIS A 358 -6.98 -8.29 16.51
CA HIS A 358 -8.17 -9.12 16.40
C HIS A 358 -8.33 -10.07 17.60
N ASP A 359 -7.24 -10.73 17.99
CA ASP A 359 -7.20 -11.56 19.20
C ASP A 359 -7.54 -10.74 20.46
N PHE A 360 -7.07 -9.48 20.53
CA PHE A 360 -7.38 -8.59 21.65
C PHE A 360 -8.86 -8.17 21.67
N VAL A 361 -9.44 -7.85 20.51
CA VAL A 361 -10.86 -7.53 20.37
C VAL A 361 -11.72 -8.71 20.83
N ASN A 362 -11.37 -9.92 20.39
CA ASN A 362 -12.06 -11.15 20.80
C ASN A 362 -11.94 -11.39 22.31
N LEU A 363 -10.76 -11.18 22.89
CA LEU A 363 -10.59 -11.25 24.34
C LEU A 363 -11.49 -10.25 25.07
N CYS A 364 -11.54 -8.99 24.62
CA CYS A 364 -12.42 -7.99 25.21
C CYS A 364 -13.89 -8.37 25.09
N LEU A 365 -14.29 -8.92 23.94
CA LEU A 365 -15.65 -9.40 23.69
C LEU A 365 -16.01 -10.57 24.63
N ASP A 366 -15.15 -11.58 24.75
CA ASP A 366 -15.36 -12.74 25.62
C ASP A 366 -15.54 -12.30 27.07
N VAL A 367 -14.69 -11.38 27.54
CA VAL A 367 -14.79 -10.81 28.89
C VAL A 367 -16.06 -9.98 29.05
N ALA A 368 -16.45 -9.19 28.05
CA ALA A 368 -17.68 -8.42 28.07
C ALA A 368 -18.91 -9.33 28.13
N VAL A 369 -18.96 -10.39 27.32
CA VAL A 369 -20.05 -11.40 27.33
C VAL A 369 -20.10 -12.12 28.68
N PHE A 370 -18.94 -12.46 29.24
CA PHE A 370 -18.85 -13.09 30.55
C PHE A 370 -19.43 -12.19 31.64
N PHE A 371 -18.94 -10.95 31.79
CA PHE A 371 -19.48 -10.02 32.78
C PHE A 371 -20.94 -9.66 32.52
N GLY A 372 -21.36 -9.49 31.27
CA GLY A 372 -22.76 -9.25 30.92
C GLY A 372 -23.68 -10.39 31.37
N SER A 373 -23.20 -11.64 31.27
CA SER A 373 -23.90 -12.81 31.79
C SER A 373 -24.00 -12.79 33.31
N LEU A 374 -22.94 -12.38 34.01
CA LEU A 374 -22.97 -12.20 35.48
C LEU A 374 -23.92 -11.09 35.90
N THR A 375 -23.91 -9.96 35.19
CA THR A 375 -24.84 -8.85 35.38
C THR A 375 -26.29 -9.31 35.23
N ALA A 376 -26.61 -10.07 34.19
CA ALA A 376 -27.95 -10.64 33.99
C ALA A 376 -28.35 -11.61 35.11
N GLN A 377 -27.43 -12.44 35.61
CA GLN A 377 -27.72 -13.41 36.67
C GLN A 377 -27.85 -12.79 38.06
N SER A 378 -27.16 -11.68 38.31
CA SER A 378 -27.18 -10.96 39.59
C SER A 378 -28.40 -10.06 39.77
N SER A 379 -29.04 -9.62 38.68
CA SER A 379 -30.25 -8.80 38.71
C SER A 379 -31.53 -9.64 38.64
N PRO A 380 -32.45 -9.62 39.63
CA PRO A 380 -32.32 -9.30 41.05
C PRO A 380 -32.24 -10.60 41.88
N MET A 381 -31.06 -11.23 42.05
CA MET A 381 -30.86 -12.55 42.70
C MET A 381 -31.76 -13.73 42.25
N GLN A 382 -32.75 -13.49 41.37
CA GLN A 382 -33.74 -14.47 40.93
C GLN A 382 -33.08 -15.63 40.17
N PHE A 383 -31.90 -15.40 39.58
CA PHE A 383 -31.18 -16.34 38.74
C PHE A 383 -29.94 -16.94 39.41
N VAL A 384 -29.58 -16.52 40.62
CA VAL A 384 -28.53 -17.19 41.40
C VAL A 384 -29.13 -18.45 42.01
N HIS A 385 -29.18 -19.51 41.21
CA HIS A 385 -29.89 -20.75 41.57
C HIS A 385 -29.11 -21.61 42.58
N THR A 386 -27.79 -21.47 42.66
CA THR A 386 -26.94 -22.17 43.64
C THR A 386 -25.77 -21.29 44.08
N ALA A 387 -25.38 -21.41 45.34
CA ALA A 387 -24.20 -20.78 45.92
C ALA A 387 -22.90 -21.28 45.29
N LYS A 388 -22.86 -22.57 44.92
CA LYS A 388 -21.73 -23.16 44.19
C LYS A 388 -21.53 -22.50 42.83
N GLY A 389 -22.61 -22.31 42.07
CA GLY A 389 -22.54 -21.62 40.78
C GLY A 389 -22.00 -20.19 40.92
N LEU A 390 -22.42 -19.46 41.95
CA LEU A 390 -21.88 -18.13 42.24
C LEU A 390 -20.38 -18.18 42.57
N ALA A 391 -19.94 -19.11 43.42
CA ALA A 391 -18.54 -19.27 43.77
C ALA A 391 -17.67 -19.61 42.55
N ASP A 392 -18.11 -20.55 41.71
CA ASP A 392 -17.41 -20.96 40.49
C ASP A 392 -17.24 -19.79 39.51
N MET A 393 -18.27 -18.95 39.37
CA MET A 393 -18.20 -17.75 38.53
C MET A 393 -17.18 -16.74 39.03
N VAL A 394 -17.10 -16.55 40.35
CA VAL A 394 -16.11 -15.64 40.94
C VAL A 394 -14.70 -16.16 40.84
N LEU A 395 -14.48 -17.46 41.06
CA LEU A 395 -13.17 -18.07 40.86
C LEU A 395 -12.69 -17.88 39.42
N LYS A 396 -13.59 -17.94 38.43
CA LYS A 396 -13.28 -17.59 37.03
C LYS A 396 -12.89 -16.12 36.88
N VAL A 397 -13.66 -15.18 37.44
CA VAL A 397 -13.31 -13.74 37.46
C VAL A 397 -11.91 -13.55 38.02
N GLN A 398 -11.61 -14.16 39.18
CA GLN A 398 -10.31 -14.04 39.84
C GLN A 398 -9.15 -14.56 39.00
N GLY A 399 -9.36 -15.64 38.25
CA GLY A 399 -8.37 -16.17 37.31
C GLY A 399 -8.13 -15.24 36.11
N ILE A 400 -9.17 -14.55 35.63
CA ILE A 400 -9.08 -13.66 34.46
C ILE A 400 -8.35 -12.36 34.79
N VAL A 401 -8.68 -11.71 35.92
CA VAL A 401 -8.16 -10.36 36.25
C VAL A 401 -7.00 -10.37 37.25
N GLU A 402 -6.53 -11.55 37.64
CA GLU A 402 -5.53 -11.72 38.72
C GLU A 402 -5.89 -10.87 39.96
N SER A 403 -7.15 -10.97 40.39
CA SER A 403 -7.66 -10.12 41.47
C SER A 403 -6.83 -10.25 42.75
N ASN A 404 -6.59 -9.11 43.40
CA ASN A 404 -5.90 -9.02 44.69
C ASN A 404 -6.75 -9.61 45.82
N VAL A 405 -8.07 -9.49 45.69
CA VAL A 405 -9.02 -9.99 46.68
C VAL A 405 -9.26 -11.47 46.41
N LYS A 406 -9.01 -12.31 47.43
CA LYS A 406 -9.32 -13.74 47.35
C LYS A 406 -10.73 -14.02 47.85
N LEU A 407 -11.56 -14.66 47.01
CA LEU A 407 -12.80 -15.24 47.47
C LEU A 407 -12.50 -16.15 48.66
N ALA A 408 -13.27 -15.98 49.73
CA ALA A 408 -13.11 -16.73 50.96
C ALA A 408 -14.48 -16.99 51.60
N GLY A 409 -14.48 -17.89 52.58
CA GLY A 409 -15.65 -18.11 53.43
C GLY A 409 -16.66 -19.12 52.86
N PRO A 410 -17.93 -19.01 53.27
CA PRO A 410 -18.93 -20.09 53.13
C PRO A 410 -19.20 -20.54 51.70
N PHE A 411 -19.08 -19.63 50.73
CA PHE A 411 -19.23 -19.94 49.31
C PHE A 411 -18.18 -20.92 48.79
N LEU A 412 -17.00 -20.99 49.40
CA LEU A 412 -15.96 -21.97 49.05
C LEU A 412 -15.99 -23.21 49.94
N THR A 413 -16.30 -23.05 51.23
CA THR A 413 -16.15 -24.14 52.20
C THR A 413 -17.40 -25.00 52.36
N ALA A 414 -18.59 -24.43 52.15
CA ALA A 414 -19.87 -25.14 52.32
C ALA A 414 -21.01 -24.53 51.47
N PRO A 415 -20.85 -24.43 50.13
CA PRO A 415 -21.83 -23.75 49.28
C PRO A 415 -23.23 -24.42 49.32
N ASP A 416 -23.30 -25.75 49.35
CA ASP A 416 -24.57 -26.48 49.29
C ASP A 416 -25.51 -26.15 50.47
N GLY A 417 -24.94 -25.75 51.62
CA GLY A 417 -25.70 -25.33 52.81
C GLY A 417 -26.38 -23.96 52.67
N LEU A 418 -26.05 -23.18 51.64
CA LEU A 418 -26.52 -21.80 51.46
C LEU A 418 -27.71 -21.68 50.51
N ASP A 419 -27.97 -22.70 49.67
CA ASP A 419 -28.97 -22.65 48.60
C ASP A 419 -30.40 -22.41 49.11
N ALA A 420 -30.79 -23.06 50.21
CA ALA A 420 -32.11 -22.88 50.81
C ALA A 420 -32.31 -21.44 51.29
N THR A 421 -31.28 -20.85 51.91
CA THR A 421 -31.30 -19.48 52.41
C THR A 421 -31.31 -18.46 51.27
N LEU A 422 -30.54 -18.69 50.21
CA LEU A 422 -30.57 -17.88 48.98
C LEU A 422 -31.98 -17.84 48.36
N LYS A 423 -32.62 -19.01 48.22
CA LYS A 423 -34.00 -19.10 47.71
C LYS A 423 -34.98 -18.33 48.59
N GLN A 424 -34.80 -18.39 49.91
CA GLN A 424 -35.62 -17.65 50.86
C GLN A 424 -35.45 -16.13 50.75
N ILE A 425 -34.23 -15.64 50.52
CA ILE A 425 -33.97 -14.21 50.27
C ILE A 425 -34.64 -13.77 48.97
N ALA A 426 -34.50 -14.55 47.89
CA ALA A 426 -35.08 -14.25 46.59
C ALA A 426 -36.62 -14.17 46.62
N GLN A 427 -37.26 -15.02 47.43
CA GLN A 427 -38.72 -15.06 47.59
C GLN A 427 -39.27 -14.06 48.62
N SER A 428 -38.41 -13.43 49.43
CA SER A 428 -38.84 -12.50 50.47
C SER A 428 -39.43 -11.21 49.88
N THR A 429 -40.47 -10.67 50.52
CA THR A 429 -41.07 -9.36 50.18
C THR A 429 -40.34 -8.18 50.82
N VAL A 430 -39.37 -8.43 51.71
CA VAL A 430 -38.59 -7.37 52.37
C VAL A 430 -37.85 -6.55 51.32
N PRO A 431 -37.97 -5.21 51.30
CA PRO A 431 -37.26 -4.37 50.33
C PRO A 431 -35.74 -4.41 50.60
N PRO A 432 -34.91 -4.13 49.58
CA PRO A 432 -33.48 -3.94 49.78
C PRO A 432 -33.23 -2.80 50.79
N GLY A 433 -32.22 -3.00 51.64
CA GLY A 433 -31.70 -1.94 52.51
C GLY A 433 -30.91 -0.89 51.73
N PRO A 434 -30.40 0.15 52.41
CA PRO A 434 -29.45 1.08 51.79
C PRO A 434 -28.24 0.30 51.27
N ILE A 435 -27.78 0.68 50.07
CA ILE A 435 -26.55 0.14 49.51
C ILE A 435 -25.40 0.84 50.21
N ASP A 436 -24.76 0.15 51.16
CA ASP A 436 -23.52 0.63 51.74
C ASP A 436 -22.49 0.66 50.62
N GLU A 437 -22.04 1.84 50.19
CA GLU A 437 -20.84 1.99 49.39
C GLU A 437 -19.66 1.63 50.29
N LEU A 438 -19.21 0.37 50.25
CA LEU A 438 -17.86 0.08 50.71
C LEU A 438 -16.92 0.97 49.91
N MET A 439 -16.30 1.90 50.63
CA MET A 439 -15.20 2.73 50.15
C MET A 439 -14.06 1.87 49.62
#